data_AF-A0A7H0HHB8-F1
#
_entry.id   AF-A0A7H0HHB8-F1
#
_cell.length_a   1.000
_cell.length_b   1.000
_cell.length_c   1.000
_cell.angle_alpha   90.00
_cell.angle_beta   90.00
_cell.angle_gamma   90.00
#
_symmetry.space_group_name_H-M   'P 1'
#
loop_
_entity.id
_entity.type
_entity.pdbx_description
1 polymer ?
#
loop_
_entity_poly.entity_id
_entity_poly.type
_entity_poly.pdbx_seq_one_letter_code
_entity_poly.pdbx_strand_id
1 'polypeptide(L)' 'MKRDFAIYAKNHALLAVENFSKILIFAKENKYESEEYSALHKEIGKIIGDIQVKILQRVYDEHPDLDDLK' A
#
# COMPACT_ATOMS: atom_id res chain seq x y z
N MET A 1 -5.52 6.44 18.60
CA MET A 1 -4.49 5.38 18.50
C MET A 1 -3.29 5.79 19.33
N LYS A 2 -2.61 4.89 20.07
CA LYS A 2 -1.34 5.27 20.75
C LYS A 2 -0.25 5.53 19.70
N ARG A 3 0.61 6.53 19.93
CA ARG A 3 1.63 6.96 18.97
C ARG A 3 2.54 5.82 18.51
N ASP A 4 3.05 5.00 19.44
CA ASP A 4 3.93 3.88 19.10
C ASP A 4 3.26 2.88 18.14
N PHE A 5 1.97 2.61 18.36
CA PHE A 5 1.21 1.75 17.46
C PHE A 5 0.91 2.45 16.12
N ALA A 6 0.71 3.76 16.10
CA ALA A 6 0.54 4.52 14.86
C ALA A 6 1.78 4.47 13.98
N ILE A 7 2.98 4.62 14.57
CA ILE A 7 4.27 4.45 13.88
C ILE A 7 4.41 3.02 13.35
N TYR A 8 4.12 2.02 14.20
CA TYR A 8 4.16 0.62 13.80
C TYR A 8 3.22 0.34 12.61
N ALA A 9 1.96 0.77 12.71
CA ALA A 9 0.95 0.59 11.67
C ALA A 9 1.35 1.31 10.37
N LYS A 10 1.85 2.55 10.43
CA LYS A 10 2.37 3.29 9.27
C LYS A 10 3.45 2.49 8.54
N ASN A 11 4.49 2.09 9.27
CA ASN A 11 5.65 1.45 8.67
C ASN A 11 5.28 0.11 8.00
N HIS A 12 4.43 -0.70 8.65
CA HIS A 12 3.99 -1.96 8.08
C HIS A 12 3.00 -1.79 6.92
N ALA A 13 2.14 -0.78 6.96
CA ALA A 13 1.25 -0.45 5.85
C ALA A 13 2.03 0.01 4.60
N LEU A 14 3.04 0.88 4.78
CA LEU A 14 3.91 1.31 3.69
C LEU A 14 4.71 0.13 3.10
N LEU A 15 5.27 -0.73 3.95
CA LEU A 15 5.97 -1.94 3.51
C LEU A 15 5.04 -2.89 2.74
N ALA A 16 3.79 -3.03 3.15
CA ALA A 16 2.80 -3.82 2.43
C ALA A 16 2.54 -3.24 1.03
N VAL A 17 2.33 -1.92 0.92
CA VAL A 17 2.16 -1.23 -0.37
C VAL A 17 3.37 -1.45 -1.28
N GLU A 18 4.58 -1.32 -0.73
CA GLU A 18 5.83 -1.56 -1.46
C GLU A 18 5.90 -3.00 -2.00
N ASN A 19 5.62 -3.99 -1.14
CA ASN A 19 5.67 -5.40 -1.53
C ASN A 19 4.61 -5.75 -2.58
N PHE A 20 3.39 -5.24 -2.45
CA PHE A 20 2.35 -5.40 -3.46
C PHE A 20 2.75 -4.77 -4.81
N SER A 21 3.38 -3.59 -4.76
CA SER A 21 3.88 -2.91 -5.97
C SER A 21 4.99 -3.72 -6.66
N LYS A 22 5.89 -4.34 -5.89
CA LYS A 22 6.94 -5.24 -6.41
C LYS A 22 6.38 -6.44 -7.16
N ILE A 23 5.23 -6.99 -6.74
CA ILE A 23 4.56 -8.08 -7.47
C ILE A 23 4.19 -7.63 -8.88
N LEU A 24 3.62 -6.42 -9.03
CA LEU A 24 3.25 -5.89 -10.34
C LEU A 24 4.46 -5.57 -11.22
N ILE A 25 5.55 -5.08 -10.62
CA ILE A 25 6.81 -4.86 -11.32
C ILE A 25 7.35 -6.18 -11.85
N PHE A 26 7.43 -7.20 -10.99
CA PHE A 26 7.92 -8.53 -11.38
C PHE A 26 7.04 -9.16 -12.47
N ALA A 27 5.71 -9.10 -12.34
CA ALA A 27 4.80 -9.62 -13.36
C ALA A 27 4.99 -8.94 -14.73
N LYS A 28 5.23 -7.62 -14.72
CA LYS A 28 5.52 -6.83 -15.93
C LYS A 28 6.85 -7.24 -16.57
N GLU A 29 7.90 -7.39 -15.77
CA GLU A 29 9.24 -7.79 -16.23
C GLU A 29 9.27 -9.21 -16.81
N ASN A 30 8.44 -10.10 -16.26
CA ASN A 30 8.32 -11.49 -16.70
C ASN A 30 7.27 -11.69 -17.81
N LYS A 31 6.78 -10.60 -18.42
CA LYS A 31 5.90 -10.63 -19.60
C LYS A 31 4.66 -11.52 -19.41
N TYR A 32 4.01 -11.41 -18.24
CA TYR A 32 2.70 -12.02 -18.03
C TYR A 32 1.75 -11.63 -19.17
N GLU A 33 0.84 -12.54 -19.52
CA GLU A 33 -0.15 -12.26 -20.55
C GLU A 33 -0.98 -11.03 -20.18
N SER A 34 -1.39 -10.24 -21.19
CA SER A 34 -2.01 -8.94 -20.93
C SER A 34 -3.28 -9.04 -20.09
N GLU A 35 -4.05 -10.13 -20.23
CA GLU A 35 -5.27 -10.36 -19.46
C GLU A 35 -4.96 -10.75 -18.01
N GLU A 36 -4.01 -11.66 -17.80
CA GLU A 36 -3.56 -12.08 -16.47
C GLU A 36 -2.93 -10.93 -15.69
N TYR A 37 -2.07 -10.13 -16.36
CA TYR A 37 -1.50 -8.93 -15.78
C TYR A 37 -2.57 -7.91 -15.39
N SER A 38 -3.56 -7.68 -16.27
CA SER A 38 -4.66 -6.75 -16.00
C SER A 38 -5.51 -7.17 -14.80
N ALA A 39 -5.84 -8.46 -14.71
CA ALA A 39 -6.56 -9.01 -13.57
C ALA A 39 -5.77 -8.84 -12.25
N LEU A 40 -4.47 -9.17 -12.27
CA LEU A 40 -3.60 -9.00 -11.11
C LEU A 40 -3.43 -7.53 -10.72
N HIS A 41 -3.21 -6.64 -11.68
CA HIS A 41 -3.10 -5.19 -11.48
C HIS A 41 -4.35 -4.62 -10.83
N LYS A 42 -5.54 -5.05 -11.26
CA LYS A 42 -6.81 -4.63 -10.67
C LYS A 42 -6.92 -5.02 -9.20
N GLU A 43 -6.65 -6.28 -8.86
CA GLU A 43 -6.80 -6.74 -7.48
C GLU A 43 -5.73 -6.16 -6.55
N ILE A 44 -4.48 -6.08 -7.00
CA ILE A 44 -3.41 -5.44 -6.23
C ILE A 44 -3.69 -3.95 -6.04
N GLY A 45 -4.17 -3.25 -7.08
CA GLY A 45 -4.54 -1.84 -7.00
C GLY A 45 -5.61 -1.58 -5.94
N LYS A 46 -6.63 -2.45 -5.83
CA LYS A 46 -7.65 -2.35 -4.78
C LYS A 46 -7.05 -2.51 -3.39
N ILE A 47 -6.16 -3.50 -3.20
CA ILE A 47 -5.52 -3.75 -1.90
C ILE A 47 -4.65 -2.55 -1.49
N ILE A 48 -3.85 -2.01 -2.41
CA ILE A 48 -3.05 -0.80 -2.17
C ILE A 48 -3.95 0.37 -1.79
N GLY A 49 -5.03 0.61 -2.55
CA GLY A 49 -6.00 1.66 -2.26
C GLY A 49 -6.64 1.50 -0.88
N ASP A 50 -7.02 0.27 -0.51
CA ASP A 50 -7.58 -0.03 0.81
C ASP A 50 -6.57 0.23 1.94
N ILE A 51 -5.29 -0.13 1.78
CA ILE A 51 -4.25 0.18 2.76
C ILE A 51 -4.09 1.70 2.90
N GLN A 52 -4.04 2.43 1.78
CA GLN A 52 -3.89 3.89 1.78
C GLN A 52 -5.07 4.58 2.47
N VAL A 53 -6.30 4.23 2.11
CA VAL A 53 -7.50 4.92 2.60
C VAL A 53 -7.94 4.44 3.98
N LYS A 54 -7.84 3.14 4.29
CA LYS A 54 -8.39 2.59 5.53
C LYS A 54 -7.38 2.51 6.67
N ILE A 55 -6.08 2.46 6.36
CA ILE A 55 -5.01 2.35 7.37
C ILE A 55 -4.23 3.65 7.44
N LEU A 56 -3.56 4.05 6.34
CA LEU A 56 -2.64 5.20 6.36
C LEU A 56 -3.40 6.51 6.62
N GLN A 57 -4.51 6.76 5.92
CA GLN A 57 -5.32 7.95 6.16
C GLN A 57 -5.75 8.05 7.63
N ARG A 58 -6.20 6.95 8.23
CA ARG A 58 -6.59 6.94 9.64
C ARG A 58 -5.41 7.22 10.57
N VAL A 59 -4.23 6.69 10.28
CA VAL A 59 -3.00 7.00 11.04
C VAL A 59 -2.69 8.50 10.95
N TYR A 60 -2.77 9.09 9.76
CA TYR A 60 -2.46 10.50 9.53
C TYR A 60 -3.54 11.45 10.08
N ASP A 61 -4.81 11.06 10.07
CA ASP A 61 -5.88 11.85 10.68
C ASP A 61 -5.72 11.91 12.21
N GLU A 62 -5.30 10.80 12.84
CA GLU A 62 -5.10 10.72 14.29
C GLU A 62 -3.72 11.24 14.76
N HIS A 63 -2.69 11.17 13.89
CA HIS A 63 -1.32 11.63 14.13
C HIS A 63 -0.76 12.34 12.88
N PRO A 64 -1.16 13.61 12.63
CA PRO A 64 -0.80 14.33 11.40
C PRO A 64 0.70 14.54 11.19
N ASP A 65 1.48 14.55 12.27
CA ASP A 65 2.93 14.70 12.22
C ASP A 65 3.65 13.46 11.68
N LEU A 66 2.94 12.35 11.48
CA LEU A 66 3.48 11.14 10.86
C LEU A 66 3.33 11.12 9.33
N ASP A 67 2.60 12.08 8.75
CA ASP A 67 2.40 12.22 7.30
C ASP A 67 3.58 12.99 6.67
N ASP A 68 4.56 12.23 6.15
CA ASP A 68 5.79 12.79 5.57
C ASP A 68 5.56 13.55 4.24
N LEU A 69 4.32 13.58 3.73
CA LEU A 69 3.94 14.28 2.49
C LEU A 69 3.39 15.69 2.73
N LYS A 70 3.25 16.12 3.99
CA LYS A 70 2.74 17.44 4.39
C LYS A 70 3.81 18.36 4.95
#